data_AF-A0A0E9MDU7-F1
#
_entry.id   AF-A0A0E9MDU7-F1
#
_cell.length_a   1.000
_cell.length_b   1.000
_cell.length_c   1.000
_cell.angle_alpha   90.00
_cell.angle_beta   90.00
_cell.angle_gamma   90.00
#
_symmetry.space_group_name_H-M   'P 1'
#
loop_
_entity.id
_entity.type
_entity.pdbx_description
1 polymer ?
#
loop_
_entity_poly.entity_id
_entity_poly.type
_entity_poly.pdbx_seq_one_letter_code
_entity_poly.pdbx_strand_id
1 'polypeptide(L)'
;MNIPQIINRELFDRVSSEARAAPRRRKNFNFHVAEADASHRLLNAMEPDSYIPPHCHRDASKDESIIALAGRFGVVFFDHEGKVTGTAILAPGGEAVGVNIPHGVFHSLVALEPGSIFFEAKAGPYKVLEPAEKASWAPAEGEPDATAYLNFLRAMF
;
A
#
# COMPACT_ATOMS: atom_id res chain seq x y z
N MET A 1 -3.13 -30.74 -4.60
CA MET A 1 -4.23 -30.40 -3.67
C MET A 1 -4.12 -28.93 -3.35
N ASN A 2 -5.22 -28.18 -3.42
CA ASN A 2 -5.22 -26.77 -3.03
C ASN A 2 -5.28 -26.73 -1.49
N ILE A 3 -4.24 -26.22 -0.85
CA ILE A 3 -4.15 -26.10 0.61
C ILE A 3 -4.60 -24.69 1.00
N PRO A 4 -5.61 -24.54 1.89
CA PRO A 4 -5.97 -23.23 2.40
C PRO A 4 -4.77 -22.58 3.10
N GLN A 5 -4.51 -21.31 2.79
CA GLN A 5 -3.48 -20.55 3.47
C GLN A 5 -4.10 -19.74 4.60
N ILE A 6 -3.68 -20.03 5.84
CA ILE A 6 -4.09 -19.27 7.01
C ILE A 6 -3.22 -18.01 7.12
N ILE A 7 -3.88 -16.86 7.29
CA ILE A 7 -3.21 -15.60 7.60
C ILE A 7 -3.04 -15.53 9.11
N ASN A 8 -1.85 -15.86 9.59
CA ASN A 8 -1.54 -15.98 11.02
C ASN A 8 -0.28 -15.18 11.38
N ARG A 9 0.11 -15.27 12.66
CA ARG A 9 1.28 -14.56 13.18
C ARG A 9 2.59 -14.99 12.53
N GLU A 10 2.76 -16.28 12.26
CA GLU A 10 3.95 -16.81 11.59
C GLU A 10 4.12 -16.21 10.18
N LEU A 11 3.03 -16.13 9.41
CA LEU A 11 3.03 -15.46 8.11
C LEU A 11 3.41 -13.99 8.25
N PHE A 12 2.86 -13.28 9.24
CA PHE A 12 3.19 -11.87 9.48
C PHE A 12 4.67 -11.67 9.84
N ASP A 13 5.20 -12.45 10.77
CA ASP A 13 6.59 -12.34 11.21
C ASP A 13 7.54 -12.62 10.04
N ARG A 14 7.22 -13.61 9.20
CA ARG A 14 7.99 -13.92 7.99
C ARG A 14 7.97 -12.75 6.99
N VAL A 15 6.79 -12.27 6.59
CA VAL A 15 6.68 -11.24 5.54
C VAL A 15 7.23 -9.89 6.04
N SER A 16 7.08 -9.55 7.33
CA SER A 16 7.73 -8.38 7.94
C SER A 16 9.26 -8.52 7.99
N SER A 17 9.79 -9.71 8.31
CA SER A 17 11.24 -9.97 8.24
C SER A 17 11.78 -9.75 6.81
N GLU A 18 11.09 -10.29 5.82
CA GLU A 18 11.43 -10.10 4.40
C GLU A 18 11.35 -8.61 3.98
N ALA A 19 10.35 -7.87 4.46
CA ALA A 19 10.25 -6.42 4.21
C ALA A 19 11.41 -5.66 4.85
N ARG A 20 11.81 -6.00 6.08
CA ARG A 20 12.93 -5.36 6.77
C ARG A 20 14.27 -5.56 6.06
N ALA A 21 14.47 -6.74 5.48
CA ALA A 21 15.67 -7.07 4.73
C ALA A 21 15.67 -6.52 3.29
N ALA A 22 14.51 -6.13 2.75
CA ALA A 22 14.40 -5.62 1.40
C ALA A 22 14.95 -4.18 1.30
N PRO A 23 15.69 -3.82 0.22
CA PRO A 23 16.19 -2.46 0.02
C PRO A 23 15.10 -1.38 0.06
N ARG A 24 13.93 -1.66 -0.54
CA ARG A 24 12.77 -0.76 -0.53
C ARG A 24 11.98 -0.78 0.79
N ARG A 25 12.36 -1.62 1.75
CA ARG A 25 11.74 -1.76 3.07
C ARG A 25 10.25 -2.18 3.03
N ARG A 26 9.87 -2.87 1.94
CA ARG A 26 8.52 -3.38 1.66
C ARG A 26 8.57 -4.75 1.01
N LYS A 27 7.58 -5.60 1.31
CA LYS A 27 7.43 -6.93 0.70
C LYS A 27 5.97 -7.23 0.40
N ASN A 28 5.72 -7.71 -0.81
CA ASN A 28 4.43 -8.24 -1.22
C ASN A 28 4.44 -9.76 -1.03
N PHE A 29 3.36 -10.31 -0.49
CA PHE A 29 3.08 -11.73 -0.46
C PHE A 29 1.77 -11.99 -1.23
N ASN A 30 1.88 -12.53 -2.44
CA ASN A 30 0.75 -12.71 -3.33
C ASN A 30 -0.01 -14.01 -3.04
N PHE A 31 -1.34 -13.94 -2.98
CA PHE A 31 -2.21 -15.11 -2.90
C PHE A 31 -2.73 -15.57 -4.28
N HIS A 32 -2.59 -14.72 -5.29
CA HIS A 32 -2.79 -15.07 -6.69
C HIS A 32 -1.49 -15.69 -7.24
N VAL A 33 -1.61 -16.57 -8.22
CA VAL A 33 -0.48 -17.36 -8.73
C VAL A 33 0.11 -16.70 -9.97
N ALA A 34 -0.73 -16.22 -10.86
CA ALA A 34 -0.31 -15.60 -12.10
C ALA A 34 -0.69 -14.12 -12.14
N GLU A 35 0.15 -13.32 -12.80
CA GLU A 35 -0.15 -11.90 -13.07
C GLU A 35 -1.40 -11.72 -13.96
N ALA A 36 -1.85 -12.79 -14.63
CA ALA A 36 -3.05 -12.80 -15.45
C ALA A 36 -4.33 -13.18 -14.67
N ASP A 37 -4.22 -13.54 -13.39
CA ASP A 37 -5.37 -13.95 -12.58
C ASP A 37 -6.37 -12.79 -12.46
N ALA A 38 -7.68 -13.08 -12.53
CA ALA A 38 -8.70 -12.02 -12.51
C ALA A 38 -8.83 -11.29 -11.16
N SER A 39 -8.24 -11.82 -10.09
CA SER A 39 -8.30 -11.24 -8.74
C SER A 39 -6.92 -11.25 -8.11
N HIS A 40 -6.41 -10.06 -7.82
CA HIS A 40 -5.12 -9.86 -7.18
C HIS A 40 -5.36 -9.58 -5.70
N ARG A 41 -5.03 -10.57 -4.88
CA ARG A 41 -5.06 -10.47 -3.42
C ARG A 41 -3.65 -10.67 -2.90
N LEU A 42 -3.23 -9.84 -1.96
CA LEU A 42 -1.87 -9.87 -1.44
C LEU A 42 -1.79 -9.27 -0.04
N LEU A 43 -0.72 -9.61 0.68
CA LEU A 43 -0.25 -8.83 1.82
C LEU A 43 0.84 -7.88 1.36
N ASN A 44 0.84 -6.66 1.88
CA ASN A 44 1.94 -5.72 1.79
C ASN A 44 2.47 -5.47 3.20
N ALA A 45 3.67 -5.96 3.48
CA ALA A 45 4.42 -5.59 4.67
C ALA A 45 5.33 -4.40 4.38
N MET A 46 5.41 -3.47 5.32
CA MET A 46 6.04 -2.18 5.11
C MET A 46 6.58 -1.62 6.42
N GLU A 47 7.78 -1.04 6.35
CA GLU A 47 8.45 -0.44 7.50
C GLU A 47 8.39 1.10 7.48
N PRO A 48 8.55 1.77 8.65
CA PRO A 48 8.30 3.22 8.80
C PRO A 48 9.22 4.17 8.02
N ASP A 49 10.33 3.66 7.52
CA ASP A 49 11.29 4.36 6.67
C ASP A 49 10.98 4.20 5.18
N SER A 50 9.74 3.84 4.85
CA SER A 50 9.23 3.63 3.50
C SER A 50 7.88 4.31 3.30
N TYR A 51 7.56 4.64 2.05
CA TYR A 51 6.20 5.02 1.60
C TYR A 51 5.84 4.29 0.30
N ILE A 52 4.56 4.16 0.01
CA ILE A 52 4.07 3.84 -1.34
C ILE A 52 3.91 5.17 -2.08
N PRO A 53 4.63 5.41 -3.21
CA PRO A 53 4.47 6.64 -3.97
C PRO A 53 3.02 6.91 -4.34
N PRO A 54 2.57 8.18 -4.33
CA PRO A 54 1.21 8.49 -4.70
C PRO A 54 0.89 8.01 -6.11
N HIS A 55 -0.22 7.28 -6.23
CA HIS A 55 -0.68 6.72 -7.49
C HIS A 55 -2.21 6.61 -7.49
N CYS A 56 -2.77 6.34 -8.66
CA CYS A 56 -4.16 5.95 -8.82
C CYS A 56 -4.27 4.81 -9.84
N HIS A 57 -5.40 4.14 -9.88
CA HIS A 57 -5.78 3.27 -10.99
C HIS A 57 -6.91 3.91 -11.75
N ARG A 58 -6.82 4.07 -13.07
CA ARG A 58 -7.88 4.71 -13.87
C ARG A 58 -8.90 3.74 -14.45
N ASP A 59 -8.54 2.47 -14.54
CA ASP A 59 -9.43 1.41 -14.99
C ASP A 59 -10.55 1.21 -13.95
N ALA A 60 -11.81 1.32 -14.36
CA ALA A 60 -12.97 1.25 -13.47
C ALA A 60 -13.14 -0.10 -12.75
N SER A 61 -12.42 -1.14 -13.19
CA SER A 61 -12.38 -2.44 -12.51
C SER A 61 -11.33 -2.50 -11.40
N LYS A 62 -10.48 -1.48 -11.27
CA LYS A 62 -9.28 -1.48 -10.42
C LYS A 62 -9.42 -0.67 -9.14
N ASP A 63 -10.64 -0.53 -8.63
CA ASP A 63 -10.84 -0.09 -7.25
C ASP A 63 -9.99 -0.96 -6.32
N GLU A 64 -9.42 -0.34 -5.28
CA GLU A 64 -8.53 -1.00 -4.33
C GLU A 64 -9.18 -1.06 -2.95
N SER A 65 -9.18 -2.24 -2.34
CA SER A 65 -9.54 -2.41 -0.93
C SER A 65 -8.29 -2.68 -0.11
N ILE A 66 -8.04 -1.89 0.93
CA ILE A 66 -6.92 -2.02 1.84
C ILE A 66 -7.41 -2.20 3.27
N ILE A 67 -6.98 -3.27 3.94
CA ILE A 67 -7.30 -3.54 5.36
C ILE A 67 -6.01 -3.73 6.15
N ALA A 68 -5.81 -2.93 7.21
CA ALA A 68 -4.69 -3.10 8.13
C ALA A 68 -4.87 -4.39 8.96
N LEU A 69 -3.88 -5.26 8.93
CA LEU A 69 -3.88 -6.54 9.66
C LEU A 69 -2.89 -6.55 10.83
N ALA A 70 -1.81 -5.77 10.74
CA ALA A 70 -0.84 -5.58 11.83
C ALA A 70 -0.23 -4.17 11.76
N GLY A 71 0.17 -3.64 12.91
CA GLY A 71 0.76 -2.31 13.04
C GLY A 71 -0.24 -1.20 12.70
N ARG A 72 0.26 -0.12 12.12
CA ARG A 72 -0.51 1.10 11.88
C ARG A 72 -0.05 1.79 10.61
N PHE A 73 -1.02 2.25 9.82
CA PHE A 73 -0.79 2.97 8.57
C PHE A 73 -1.43 4.34 8.58
N GLY A 74 -0.78 5.29 7.94
CA GLY A 74 -1.42 6.52 7.47
C GLY A 74 -1.74 6.37 5.98
N VAL A 75 -2.98 6.68 5.59
CA VAL A 75 -3.37 6.82 4.19
C VAL A 75 -3.68 8.29 3.89
N VAL A 76 -3.13 8.80 2.79
CA VAL A 76 -3.30 10.17 2.33
C VAL A 76 -3.93 10.15 0.95
N PHE A 77 -4.96 10.97 0.75
CA PHE A 77 -5.62 11.17 -0.54
C PHE A 77 -5.27 12.54 -1.12
N PHE A 78 -5.20 12.61 -2.45
CA PHE A 78 -4.83 13.81 -3.18
C PHE A 78 -5.80 14.09 -4.32
N ASP A 79 -5.88 15.36 -4.72
CA ASP A 79 -6.40 15.72 -6.04
C ASP A 79 -5.33 15.57 -7.13
N HIS A 80 -5.69 15.93 -8.36
CA HIS A 80 -4.81 15.83 -9.54
C HIS A 80 -3.65 16.83 -9.54
N GLU A 81 -3.64 17.82 -8.65
CA GLU A 81 -2.55 18.79 -8.50
C GLU A 81 -1.64 18.45 -7.31
N GLY A 82 -1.93 17.34 -6.62
CA GLY A 82 -1.17 16.89 -5.46
C GLY A 82 -1.54 17.56 -4.15
N LYS A 83 -2.64 18.31 -4.10
CA LYS A 83 -3.16 18.85 -2.84
C LYS A 83 -3.84 17.74 -2.05
N VAL A 84 -3.54 17.68 -0.75
CA VAL A 84 -4.16 16.72 0.17
C VAL A 84 -5.65 17.01 0.29
N THR A 85 -6.47 15.99 0.04
CA THR A 85 -7.95 16.05 0.12
C THR A 85 -8.50 15.31 1.33
N GLY A 86 -7.72 14.42 1.95
CA GLY A 86 -8.09 13.73 3.17
C GLY A 86 -7.00 12.80 3.69
N THR A 87 -7.14 12.40 4.95
CA THR A 87 -6.23 11.45 5.60
C THR A 87 -7.02 10.50 6.50
N ALA A 88 -6.49 9.31 6.73
CA ALA A 88 -7.00 8.40 7.75
C ALA A 88 -5.88 7.55 8.34
N ILE A 89 -6.08 7.11 9.58
CA ILE A 89 -5.22 6.14 10.24
C ILE A 89 -5.90 4.78 10.20
N LEU A 90 -5.21 3.76 9.69
CA LEU A 90 -5.69 2.39 9.62
C LEU A 90 -4.93 1.52 10.62
N ALA A 91 -5.64 0.89 11.54
CA ALA A 91 -5.05 -0.04 12.52
C ALA A 91 -6.03 -1.17 12.86
N PRO A 92 -5.56 -2.41 13.10
CA PRO A 92 -6.43 -3.48 13.56
C PRO A 92 -7.11 -3.11 14.88
N GLY A 93 -8.44 -3.18 14.93
CA GLY A 93 -9.22 -2.80 16.12
C GLY A 93 -9.25 -1.30 16.42
N GLY A 94 -8.72 -0.45 15.53
CA GLY A 94 -8.83 1.01 15.62
C GLY A 94 -10.17 1.54 15.10
N GLU A 95 -10.33 2.86 15.12
CA GLU A 95 -11.52 3.56 14.59
C GLU A 95 -11.77 3.23 13.11
N ALA A 96 -10.70 3.24 12.31
CA ALA A 96 -10.71 2.73 10.95
C ALA A 96 -9.71 1.57 10.84
N VAL A 97 -10.17 0.48 10.23
CA VAL A 97 -9.36 -0.73 9.99
C VAL A 97 -8.95 -0.86 8.53
N GLY A 98 -9.57 -0.09 7.63
CA GLY A 98 -9.33 -0.17 6.20
C GLY A 98 -10.00 0.94 5.41
N VAL A 99 -9.74 0.94 4.11
CA VAL A 99 -10.27 1.90 3.13
C VAL A 99 -10.61 1.17 1.84
N ASN A 100 -11.70 1.59 1.19
CA ASN A 100 -11.96 1.28 -0.21
C ASN A 100 -11.69 2.52 -1.05
N ILE A 101 -10.82 2.41 -2.05
CA ILE A 101 -10.33 3.51 -2.87
C ILE A 101 -10.87 3.32 -4.29
N PRO A 102 -11.80 4.18 -4.72
CA PRO A 102 -12.28 4.16 -6.10
C PRO A 102 -11.14 4.47 -7.08
N HIS A 103 -11.25 3.90 -8.28
CA HIS A 103 -10.41 4.28 -9.41
C HIS A 103 -10.40 5.80 -9.62
N GLY A 104 -9.27 6.33 -10.06
CA GLY A 104 -9.00 7.75 -10.29
C GLY A 104 -8.58 8.54 -9.05
N VAL A 105 -8.74 7.98 -7.84
CA VAL A 105 -8.33 8.64 -6.60
C VAL A 105 -6.83 8.44 -6.36
N PHE A 106 -6.09 9.55 -6.37
CA PHE A 106 -4.68 9.54 -6.00
C PHE A 106 -4.54 9.31 -4.50
N HIS A 107 -3.70 8.36 -4.13
CA HIS A 107 -3.49 8.00 -2.74
C HIS A 107 -2.06 7.50 -2.50
N SER A 108 -1.62 7.61 -1.25
CA SER A 108 -0.34 7.10 -0.76
C SER A 108 -0.52 6.46 0.62
N LEU A 109 0.36 5.53 0.96
CA LEU A 109 0.40 4.92 2.29
C LEU A 109 1.80 5.09 2.90
N VAL A 110 1.82 5.30 4.21
CA VAL A 110 3.00 5.26 5.07
C VAL A 110 2.78 4.29 6.21
N ALA A 111 3.81 3.51 6.56
CA ALA A 111 3.80 2.74 7.80
C ALA A 111 4.18 3.68 8.97
N LEU A 112 3.41 3.62 10.05
CA LEU A 112 3.64 4.41 11.25
C LEU A 112 4.33 3.57 12.35
N GLU A 113 4.26 2.25 12.25
CA GLU A 113 4.87 1.30 13.19
C GLU A 113 5.70 0.22 12.46
N PRO A 114 6.80 -0.30 13.06
CA PRO A 114 7.53 -1.45 12.52
C PRO A 114 6.64 -2.69 12.38
N GLY A 115 6.89 -3.48 11.34
CA GLY A 115 6.10 -4.70 11.09
C GLY A 115 4.63 -4.44 10.73
N SER A 116 4.32 -3.27 10.16
CA SER A 116 2.99 -2.97 9.68
C SER A 116 2.67 -3.79 8.42
N ILE A 117 1.49 -4.40 8.38
CA ILE A 117 1.03 -5.26 7.28
C ILE A 117 -0.42 -4.94 6.95
N PHE A 118 -0.71 -4.72 5.67
CA PHE A 118 -2.09 -4.63 5.18
C PHE A 118 -2.39 -5.70 4.13
N PHE A 119 -3.66 -6.10 4.07
CA PHE A 119 -4.21 -6.85 2.96
C PHE A 119 -4.68 -5.89 1.88
N GLU A 120 -4.34 -6.18 0.63
CA GLU A 120 -4.81 -5.45 -0.55
C GLU A 120 -5.59 -6.41 -1.45
N ALA A 121 -6.71 -5.94 -1.98
CA ALA A 121 -7.43 -6.61 -3.05
C ALA A 121 -7.80 -5.64 -4.16
N LYS A 122 -7.57 -6.06 -5.41
CA LYS A 122 -8.02 -5.38 -6.63
C LYS A 122 -8.25 -6.39 -7.75
N ALA A 123 -8.97 -5.98 -8.80
CA ALA A 123 -9.07 -6.82 -9.98
C ALA A 123 -7.69 -7.03 -10.60
N GLY A 124 -7.45 -8.21 -11.17
CA GLY A 124 -6.37 -8.40 -12.13
C GLY A 124 -6.84 -8.13 -13.56
N PRO A 125 -6.01 -8.41 -14.57
CA PRO A 125 -4.61 -8.83 -14.46
C PRO A 125 -3.71 -7.67 -14.01
N TYR A 126 -2.49 -7.93 -13.53
CA TYR A 126 -1.53 -6.87 -13.25
C TYR A 126 -1.26 -6.03 -14.51
N LYS A 127 -1.25 -4.71 -14.29
CA LYS A 127 -0.87 -3.72 -15.29
C LYS A 127 0.12 -2.79 -14.61
N VAL A 128 1.22 -2.51 -15.28
CA VAL A 128 2.15 -1.47 -14.83
C VAL A 128 1.39 -0.14 -14.86
N LEU A 129 1.60 0.69 -13.84
CA LEU A 129 1.01 2.03 -13.80
C LEU A 129 1.45 2.84 -15.01
N GLU A 130 0.48 3.37 -15.73
CA GLU A 130 0.71 4.31 -16.82
C GLU A 130 1.28 5.64 -16.26
N PRO A 131 1.95 6.46 -17.08
CA PRO A 131 2.47 7.75 -16.63
C PRO A 131 1.40 8.65 -15.98
N ALA A 132 0.16 8.61 -16.49
CA ALA A 132 -0.96 9.38 -15.96
C ALA A 132 -1.56 8.81 -14.66
N GLU A 133 -1.16 7.61 -14.26
CA GLU A 133 -1.53 6.96 -13.00
C GLU A 133 -0.49 7.19 -11.90
N LYS A 134 0.66 7.78 -12.25
CA LYS A 134 1.71 8.18 -11.31
C LYS A 134 1.58 9.66 -10.99
N ALA A 135 1.77 10.02 -9.73
CA ALA A 135 1.80 11.41 -9.31
C ALA A 135 3.12 12.07 -9.76
N SER A 136 3.07 12.90 -10.81
CA SER A 136 4.25 13.62 -11.32
C SER A 136 4.82 14.66 -10.34
N TRP A 137 4.02 15.07 -9.34
CA TRP A 137 4.39 16.02 -8.28
C TRP A 137 5.10 15.36 -7.09
N ALA A 138 5.14 14.03 -7.02
CA ALA A 138 5.78 13.32 -5.92
C ALA A 138 7.11 12.70 -6.37
N PRO A 139 8.15 12.72 -5.52
CA PRO A 139 9.41 12.07 -5.85
C PRO A 139 9.23 10.57 -5.99
N ALA A 140 9.90 10.01 -6.99
CA ALA A 140 9.99 8.57 -7.17
C ALA A 140 10.83 7.93 -6.04
N GLU A 141 10.66 6.63 -5.85
CA GLU A 141 11.49 5.90 -4.88
C GLU A 141 12.97 5.97 -5.27
N GLY A 142 13.82 6.29 -4.29
CA GLY A 142 15.26 6.42 -4.48
C GLY A 142 15.74 7.79 -4.94
N GLU A 143 14.83 8.72 -5.25
CA GLU A 143 15.18 10.11 -5.52
C GLU A 143 15.65 10.83 -4.23
N PRO A 144 16.54 11.85 -4.32
CA PRO A 144 17.06 12.57 -3.17
C PRO A 144 15.98 13.14 -2.23
N ASP A 145 14.86 13.58 -2.81
CA ASP A 145 13.76 14.20 -2.05
C ASP A 145 12.78 13.19 -1.44
N ALA A 146 12.96 11.88 -1.69
CA ALA A 146 12.05 10.83 -1.20
C ALA A 146 11.96 10.80 0.34
N THR A 147 13.07 11.03 1.05
CA THR A 147 13.07 11.08 2.52
C THR A 147 12.32 12.31 3.05
N ALA A 148 12.51 13.48 2.44
CA ALA A 148 11.79 14.68 2.82
C ALA A 148 10.28 14.52 2.59
N TYR A 149 9.91 13.88 1.47
CA TYR A 149 8.51 13.59 1.13
C TYR A 149 7.87 12.58 2.09
N LEU A 150 8.59 11.51 2.45
CA LEU A 150 8.14 10.58 3.50
C LEU A 150 7.84 11.32 4.82
N ASN A 151 8.74 12.21 5.24
CA ASN A 151 8.54 12.97 6.48
C ASN A 151 7.32 13.90 6.38
N PHE A 152 7.10 14.52 5.23
CA PHE A 152 5.90 15.32 4.95
C PHE A 152 4.62 14.48 5.09
N LEU A 153 4.56 13.29 4.48
CA LEU A 153 3.41 12.39 4.59
C LEU A 153 3.17 11.95 6.03
N ARG A 154 4.23 11.59 6.76
CA ARG A 154 4.14 11.14 8.16
C ARG A 154 3.69 12.22 9.12
N ALA A 155 4.04 13.49 8.86
CA ALA A 155 3.64 14.62 9.71
C ALA A 155 2.14 14.92 9.70
N MET A 156 1.36 14.23 8.86
CA MET A 156 -0.11 14.33 8.82
C MET A 156 -0.82 13.46 9.87
N PHE A 157 -0.08 12.67 10.65
CA PHE A 157 -0.58 11.68 11.60
C PHE A 157 0.16 11.76 12.94
#